data_AF-A0A3M1FVK8-F1
#
_entry.id   AF-A0A3M1FVK8-F1
#
_cell.length_a   1.000
_cell.length_b   1.000
_cell.length_c   1.000
_cell.angle_alpha   90.00
_cell.angle_beta   90.00
_cell.angle_gamma   90.00
#
_symmetry.space_group_name_H-M   'P 1'
#
loop_
_entity.id
_entity.type
_entity.pdbx_description
1 polymer ?
#
loop_
_entity_poly.entity_id
_entity_poly.type
_entity_poly.pdbx_seq_one_letter_code
_entity_poly.pdbx_strand_id
1 'polypeptide(L)'
;MLVSKKELINLKLNSIQVSALKELAETLNINSKGRKSELIKRLINVSEEKIDRFIKRKFQEQISSRQKLISDEELKQELMKVKEFK
;
A
#
# COMPACT_ATOMS: atom_id res chain seq x y z
N MET A 1 -19.14 14.18 8.06
CA MET A 1 -18.47 12.86 7.95
C MET A 1 -19.14 11.91 8.93
N LEU A 2 -19.49 10.70 8.50
CA LEU A 2 -20.18 9.70 9.33
C LEU A 2 -19.30 9.08 10.44
N VAL A 3 -18.02 9.41 10.47
CA VAL A 3 -17.03 8.90 11.43
C VAL A 3 -16.12 10.03 11.91
N SER A 4 -15.62 9.91 13.14
CA SER A 4 -14.63 10.84 13.70
C SER A 4 -13.27 10.68 13.02
N LYS A 5 -12.40 11.70 13.12
CA LYS A 5 -11.02 11.65 12.57
C LYS A 5 -10.23 10.46 13.12
N LYS A 6 -10.43 10.14 14.41
CA LYS A 6 -9.76 9.03 15.08
C LYS A 6 -10.25 7.67 14.57
N GLU A 7 -11.55 7.53 14.34
CA GLU A 7 -12.12 6.32 13.74
C GLU A 7 -11.67 6.16 12.29
N LEU A 8 -11.58 7.24 11.53
CA LEU A 8 -11.07 7.20 10.16
C LEU A 8 -9.62 6.72 10.11
N ILE A 9 -8.75 7.25 10.97
CA ILE A 9 -7.36 6.78 11.11
C ILE A 9 -7.33 5.29 11.49
N ASN A 10 -8.17 4.88 12.45
CA ASN A 10 -8.25 3.48 12.87
C ASN A 10 -8.68 2.55 11.71
N LEU A 11 -9.67 2.94 10.91
CA LEU A 11 -10.11 2.18 9.74
C LEU A 11 -9.00 2.08 8.69
N LYS A 12 -8.30 3.19 8.41
CA LYS A 12 -7.15 3.20 7.49
C LYS A 12 -6.03 2.29 7.98
N LEU A 13 -5.66 2.34 9.25
CA LEU A 13 -4.61 1.46 9.78
C LEU A 13 -5.03 -0.01 9.78
N ASN A 14 -6.32 -0.31 9.98
CA ASN A 14 -6.85 -1.67 9.92
C ASN A 14 -6.86 -2.25 8.50
N SER A 15 -6.99 -1.43 7.45
CA SER A 15 -6.95 -1.92 6.07
C SER A 15 -5.54 -2.28 5.59
N ILE A 16 -4.50 -1.79 6.26
CA ILE A 16 -3.10 -2.07 5.92
C ILE A 16 -2.68 -3.47 6.44
N GLN A 17 -1.87 -4.18 5.64
CA GLN A 17 -1.25 -5.45 6.04
C GLN A 17 -0.22 -5.24 7.17
N VAL A 18 -0.02 -6.28 7.99
CA VAL A 18 0.89 -6.18 9.15
C VAL A 18 2.33 -5.85 8.75
N SER A 19 2.81 -6.40 7.62
CA SER A 19 4.13 -6.08 7.06
C SER A 19 4.28 -4.58 6.76
N ALA A 20 3.31 -4.01 6.06
CA ALA A 20 3.30 -2.58 5.72
C ALA A 20 3.09 -1.68 6.96
N LEU A 21 2.37 -2.13 7.99
CA LEU A 21 2.28 -1.42 9.28
C LEU A 21 3.63 -1.38 10.00
N LYS A 22 4.42 -2.46 9.94
CA LYS A 22 5.78 -2.48 10.49
C LYS A 22 6.69 -1.51 9.75
N GLU A 23 6.65 -1.50 8.43
CA GLU A 23 7.41 -0.56 7.60
C GLU A 23 7.01 0.90 7.89
N LEU A 24 5.72 1.18 8.07
CA LEU A 24 5.24 2.50 8.46
C LEU A 24 5.76 2.89 9.86
N ALA A 25 5.76 1.98 10.82
CA ALA A 25 6.31 2.21 12.14
C ALA A 25 7.82 2.50 12.09
N GLU A 26 8.59 1.72 11.32
CA GLU A 26 10.03 1.93 11.10
C GLU A 26 10.32 3.26 10.44
N THR A 27 9.56 3.63 9.39
CA THR A 27 9.70 4.92 8.70
C THR A 27 9.45 6.11 9.65
N LEU A 28 8.65 5.90 10.69
CA LEU A 28 8.31 6.91 11.70
C LEU A 28 9.17 6.82 12.97
N ASN A 29 10.20 5.95 12.99
CA ASN A 29 11.02 5.64 14.17
C ASN A 29 10.20 5.20 15.40
N ILE A 30 9.07 4.53 15.15
CA ILE A 30 8.21 3.92 16.18
C ILE A 30 8.55 2.44 16.27
N ASN A 31 8.49 1.87 17.47
CA ASN A 31 8.72 0.46 17.68
C ASN A 31 7.78 -0.42 16.82
N SER A 32 8.36 -1.17 15.87
CA SER A 32 7.66 -2.05 14.91
C SER A 32 7.45 -3.48 15.43
N LYS A 33 7.88 -3.80 16.65
CA LYS A 33 7.64 -5.11 17.27
C LYS A 33 6.22 -5.18 17.84
N GLY A 34 5.55 -6.29 17.57
CA GLY A 34 4.26 -6.61 18.17
C GLY A 34 3.23 -7.17 17.19
N ARG A 35 2.02 -7.37 17.70
CA ARG A 35 0.84 -7.76 16.93
C ARG A 35 0.23 -6.56 16.20
N LYS A 36 -0.63 -6.82 15.21
CA LYS A 36 -1.33 -5.78 14.43
C LYS A 36 -2.00 -4.73 15.33
N SER A 37 -2.74 -5.17 16.35
CA SER A 37 -3.46 -4.29 17.29
C SER A 37 -2.52 -3.38 18.10
N GLU A 38 -1.34 -3.87 18.48
CA GLU A 38 -0.34 -3.08 19.20
C GLU A 38 0.29 -2.01 18.31
N LEU A 39 0.58 -2.37 17.05
CA LEU A 39 1.06 -1.42 16.04
C LEU A 39 0.03 -0.32 15.78
N ILE A 40 -1.25 -0.69 15.62
CA ILE A 40 -2.34 0.26 15.41
C ILE A 40 -2.47 1.21 16.60
N LYS A 41 -2.41 0.70 17.84
CA LYS A 41 -2.46 1.55 19.05
C LYS A 41 -1.33 2.58 19.09
N ARG A 42 -0.14 2.25 18.59
CA ARG A 42 0.99 3.19 18.52
C ARG A 42 0.83 4.20 17.37
N LEU A 43 0.27 3.76 16.25
CA LEU A 43 0.11 4.57 15.04
C LEU A 43 -1.16 5.43 15.04
N ILE A 44 -2.12 5.21 15.94
CA ILE A 44 -3.40 5.93 15.94
C ILE A 44 -3.28 7.44 16.19
N ASN A 45 -2.18 7.87 16.82
CA ASN A 45 -1.89 9.28 17.08
C ASN A 45 -1.04 9.93 15.98
N VAL A 46 -0.67 9.19 14.94
CA VAL A 46 0.07 9.73 13.80
C VAL A 46 -0.88 10.58 12.96
N SER A 47 -0.36 11.70 12.44
CA SER A 47 -1.10 12.57 11.52
C SER A 47 -1.63 11.78 10.32
N GLU A 48 -2.91 11.95 10.03
CA GLU A 48 -3.61 11.29 8.92
C GLU A 48 -2.86 11.47 7.58
N GLU A 49 -2.30 12.65 7.33
CA GLU A 49 -1.52 12.96 6.12
C GLU A 49 -0.33 12.02 5.91
N LYS A 50 0.38 11.62 6.97
CA LYS A 50 1.51 10.70 6.88
C LYS A 50 1.05 9.30 6.51
N ILE A 51 -0.07 8.86 7.09
CA ILE A 51 -0.70 7.57 6.79
C ILE A 51 -1.17 7.55 5.33
N ASP A 52 -1.83 8.62 4.88
CA ASP A 52 -2.32 8.73 3.52
C ASP A 52 -1.20 8.76 2.48
N ARG A 53 -0.12 9.50 2.75
CA ARG A 53 1.08 9.48 1.89
C ARG A 53 1.67 8.08 1.78
N PHE A 54 1.77 7.36 2.90
CA PHE A 54 2.29 5.99 2.91
C PHE A 54 1.40 5.04 2.10
N ILE A 55 0.08 5.09 2.30
CA ILE A 55 -0.88 4.27 1.56
C ILE A 55 -0.78 4.55 0.06
N LYS A 56 -0.77 5.83 -0.35
CA LYS A 56 -0.63 6.22 -1.77
C LYS A 56 0.66 5.69 -2.38
N ARG A 57 1.78 5.78 -1.67
CA ARG A 57 3.08 5.24 -2.11
C ARG A 57 2.99 3.73 -2.37
N LYS A 58 2.41 2.97 -1.43
CA LYS A 58 2.24 1.51 -1.59
C LYS A 58 1.36 1.12 -2.76
N PHE A 59 0.28 1.85 -2.99
CA PHE A 59 -0.56 1.63 -4.17
C PHE A 59 0.18 1.93 -5.47
N GLN A 60 0.99 3.00 -5.52
CA GLN A 60 1.80 3.29 -6.70
C GLN A 60 2.85 2.19 -6.97
N GLU A 61 3.54 1.71 -5.94
CA GLU A 61 4.47 0.57 -6.04
C GLU A 61 3.76 -0.67 -6.62
N GLN A 62 2.56 -0.98 -6.11
CA GLN A 62 1.77 -2.12 -6.57
C GLN A 62 1.29 -1.96 -8.03
N ILE A 63 0.87 -0.76 -8.41
CA ILE A 63 0.46 -0.45 -9.80
C ILE A 63 1.67 -0.61 -10.73
N SER A 64 2.83 -0.07 -10.37
CA SER A 64 4.05 -0.18 -11.18
C SER A 64 4.48 -1.64 -11.36
N SER A 65 4.46 -2.44 -10.29
CA SER A 65 4.76 -3.88 -10.37
C SER A 65 3.79 -4.63 -11.28
N ARG A 66 2.49 -4.31 -11.21
CA ARG A 66 1.48 -4.91 -12.10
C ARG A 66 1.65 -4.47 -13.55
N GLN A 67 1.96 -3.21 -13.80
CA GLN A 67 2.23 -2.71 -15.15
C GLN A 67 3.44 -3.41 -15.77
N LYS A 68 4.50 -3.67 -14.99
CA LYS A 68 5.66 -4.45 -15.46
C LYS A 68 5.29 -5.87 -15.86
N LEU A 69 4.41 -6.54 -15.10
CA LEU A 69 3.92 -7.88 -15.45
C LEU A 69 2.99 -7.89 -16.68
N ILE A 70 2.10 -6.90 -16.81
CA ILE A 70 1.19 -6.82 -17.95
C ILE A 70 1.94 -6.40 -19.23
N SER A 71 2.97 -5.58 -19.06
CA SER A 71 3.93 -5.24 -20.11
C SER A 71 5.04 -6.30 -20.18
N ASP A 72 4.68 -7.58 -20.17
CA ASP A 72 5.63 -8.65 -20.49
C ASP A 72 6.18 -8.34 -21.89
N GLU A 73 7.46 -7.98 -21.94
CA GLU A 73 8.12 -7.64 -23.18
C GLU A 73 8.10 -8.84 -24.14
N GLU A 74 8.03 -10.06 -23.57
CA GLU A 74 7.69 -11.31 -24.28
C GLU A 74 6.32 -11.28 -24.94
N LEU A 75 5.27 -10.82 -24.24
CA LEU A 75 3.91 -10.72 -24.80
C LEU A 75 3.87 -9.68 -25.94
N LYS A 76 4.55 -8.54 -25.79
CA LYS A 76 4.67 -7.56 -26.88
C LYS A 76 5.42 -8.14 -28.08
N GLN A 77 6.51 -8.87 -27.84
CA GLN A 77 7.29 -9.54 -28.88
C GLN A 77 6.45 -10.61 -29.61
N GLU A 78 5.68 -11.41 -28.88
CA GLU A 78 4.74 -12.40 -29.43
C GLU A 78 3.63 -11.75 -30.26
N LEU A 79 2.96 -10.71 -29.73
CA LEU A 79 1.90 -10.00 -30.45
C LEU A 79 2.40 -9.32 -31.73
N MET A 80 3.63 -8.80 -31.73
CA MET A 80 4.27 -8.20 -32.91
C MET A 80 4.56 -9.23 -34.02
N LYS A 81 4.58 -10.54 -33.72
CA LYS A 81 4.72 -11.60 -34.74
C LYS A 81 3.42 -11.83 -35.53
N VAL A 82 2.27 -11.47 -34.97
CA VAL A 82 0.96 -11.68 -35.62
C VAL A 82 0.71 -10.53 -36.58
N LYS A 83 0.76 -10.82 -37.89
CA LYS A 83 0.57 -9.81 -38.95
C LYS A 83 -0.89 -9.50 -39.27
N GLU A 84 -1.80 -10.46 -39.04
CA GLU A 84 -3.24 -10.29 -39.25
C GLU A 84 -4.01 -11.10 -38.19
N PHE A 85 -4.95 -10.45 -37.51
CA PHE A 85 -5.94 -11.11 -36.67
C PHE A 85 -7.18 -11.33 -37.52
N LYS A 86 -7.58 -12.59 -37.69
CA LYS A 86 -8.74 -12.99 -38.47
C LYS A 86 -10.00 -13.11 -37.61
#